data_AF-A0A847K2T7-F1
#
_entry.id   AF-A0A847K2T7-F1
#
_cell.length_a   1.000
_cell.length_b   1.000
_cell.length_c   1.000
_cell.angle_alpha   90.00
_cell.angle_beta   90.00
_cell.angle_gamma   90.00
#
_symmetry.space_group_name_H-M   'P 1'
#
loop_
_entity.id
_entity.type
_entity.pdbx_description
1 polymer ?
#
loop_
_entity_poly.entity_id
_entity_poly.type
_entity_poly.pdbx_seq_one_letter_code
_entity_poly.pdbx_strand_id
1 'polypeptide(L)'
;MAGGVHLIRKKVVALFAVFMLVAGVGVTVLPTSAQAAPPDPEPSLGGSWSCESSGECQYLDSSNNPYKSTWLLWNNKWYYFGFDGWMYRTVGEYTYANESLISGGYYRFDSSGAMVTGWVYTKYDDDGKYYWMYYGLDGRNVYDVASYIDGAWYVFDWRGFMVADATYETEDGKEYRLTASGKVYTGWYQDGADWYYYGSDGAMYKEQWLYSGGQWYYFDSAGKMCTDTGVESGGSYYRFTSSGAMLTGWYQGGSYWYYYGSDGAMYINKWLYYGGQWYAFWPDGTMRVDSCFYGFGKDYNVYCYGSSGAMATNGWFLELADDTWSYLSPSGVAYPGWQYIGGKWYYFGGPYCDMVTGIYKIRNVSYVFDSSGAWTGKSYGAGKAL
;
A
#
# COMPACT_ATOMS: atom_id res chain seq x y z
N MET A 1 -31.57 6.63 -10.23
CA MET A 1 -30.47 5.69 -9.90
C MET A 1 -29.30 6.51 -9.39
N ALA A 2 -28.74 6.08 -8.26
CA ALA A 2 -27.85 6.80 -7.36
C ALA A 2 -26.68 7.54 -8.04
N GLY A 3 -26.54 8.83 -7.73
CA GLY A 3 -25.31 9.59 -7.93
C GLY A 3 -24.80 10.03 -6.57
N GLY A 4 -23.74 9.38 -6.08
CA GLY A 4 -23.07 9.74 -4.83
C GLY A 4 -22.44 11.12 -4.95
N VAL A 5 -22.79 12.01 -4.02
CA VAL A 5 -22.23 13.36 -3.96
C VAL A 5 -20.86 13.27 -3.30
N HIS A 6 -19.80 13.38 -4.09
CA HIS A 6 -18.46 13.72 -3.59
C HIS A 6 -18.50 15.12 -2.97
N LEU A 7 -18.42 15.19 -1.64
CA LEU A 7 -18.16 16.45 -0.94
C LEU A 7 -16.65 16.72 -0.95
N ILE A 8 -16.17 17.38 -2.01
CA ILE A 8 -14.86 18.05 -1.99
C ILE A 8 -15.11 19.51 -1.61
N ARG A 9 -14.65 19.94 -0.44
CA ARG A 9 -14.47 21.37 -0.15
C ARG A 9 -13.15 21.64 0.57
N LYS A 10 -12.22 22.22 -0.20
CA LYS A 10 -11.08 22.99 0.28
C LYS A 10 -11.57 24.07 1.25
N LYS A 11 -10.97 24.16 2.44
CA LYS A 11 -11.01 25.37 3.27
C LYS A 11 -9.60 25.87 3.54
N VAL A 12 -9.49 27.18 3.44
CA VAL A 12 -8.30 28.00 3.67
C VAL A 12 -8.02 28.00 5.18
N VAL A 13 -6.86 27.52 5.59
CA VAL A 13 -6.38 27.65 6.98
C VAL A 13 -5.42 28.83 7.06
N ALA A 14 -5.76 29.78 7.92
CA ALA A 14 -4.92 30.90 8.28
C ALA A 14 -3.69 30.40 9.06
N LEU A 15 -2.52 30.85 8.62
CA LEU A 15 -1.21 30.50 9.12
C LEU A 15 -1.02 30.99 10.56
N PHE A 16 -0.76 30.09 11.51
CA PHE A 16 0.08 30.38 12.68
C PHE A 16 1.14 29.30 12.77
N ALA A 17 2.38 29.69 12.46
CA ALA A 17 3.57 28.86 12.58
C ALA A 17 4.42 29.37 13.74
N VAL A 18 4.80 28.49 14.68
CA VAL A 18 6.10 28.53 15.37
C VAL A 18 6.57 27.08 15.63
N PHE A 19 7.85 26.87 15.35
CA PHE A 19 8.66 25.65 15.22
C PHE A 19 8.72 24.69 16.42
N MET A 20 8.88 23.38 16.13
CA MET A 20 10.12 22.64 16.44
C MET A 20 10.30 21.39 15.56
N LEU A 21 11.54 21.17 15.14
CA LEU A 21 12.03 20.10 14.28
C LEU A 21 12.50 18.92 15.15
N VAL A 22 11.85 17.76 15.05
CA VAL A 22 12.45 16.47 15.43
C VAL A 22 12.02 15.44 14.39
N ALA A 23 13.00 14.83 13.72
CA ALA A 23 12.79 13.73 12.81
C ALA A 23 12.40 12.47 13.59
N GLY A 24 11.23 11.92 13.28
CA GLY A 24 10.72 10.67 13.82
C GLY A 24 9.24 10.57 13.47
N VAL A 25 8.85 9.48 12.81
CA VAL A 25 7.50 9.16 12.33
C VAL A 25 6.46 9.57 13.37
N GLY A 26 5.79 10.69 13.13
CA GLY A 26 4.77 11.24 14.01
C GLY A 26 3.47 11.30 13.24
N VAL A 27 2.57 10.36 13.52
CA VAL A 27 1.15 10.73 13.58
C VAL A 27 1.13 11.94 14.51
N THR A 28 0.63 13.09 14.04
CA THR A 28 0.27 14.16 14.96
C THR A 28 -0.83 13.59 15.85
N VAL A 29 -0.43 13.00 16.97
CA VAL A 29 -1.31 12.72 18.08
C VAL A 29 -1.69 14.11 18.58
N LEU A 30 -2.78 14.65 18.05
CA LEU A 30 -3.46 15.77 18.67
C LEU A 30 -3.73 15.35 20.12
N PRO A 31 -3.54 16.24 21.09
CA PRO A 31 -3.57 15.89 22.50
C PRO A 31 -4.82 15.07 22.77
N THR A 32 -4.63 13.91 23.39
CA THR A 32 -5.68 12.97 23.80
C THR A 32 -6.65 13.69 24.74
N SER A 33 -7.61 14.42 24.19
CA SER A 33 -8.67 15.13 24.93
C SER A 33 -9.49 14.16 25.78
N ALA A 34 -9.57 12.89 25.36
CA ALA A 34 -10.25 11.83 26.10
C ALA A 34 -9.64 11.53 27.49
N GLN A 35 -8.44 12.02 27.82
CA GLN A 35 -7.72 11.73 29.08
C GLN A 35 -7.39 12.97 29.92
N ALA A 36 -7.88 14.16 29.57
CA ALA A 36 -7.64 15.36 30.37
C ALA A 36 -8.35 15.28 31.73
N ALA A 37 -7.75 15.91 32.74
CA ALA A 37 -8.33 16.01 34.08
C ALA A 37 -9.63 16.85 34.04
N PRO A 38 -10.62 16.54 34.91
CA PRO A 38 -11.83 17.34 35.01
C PRO A 38 -11.53 18.81 35.36
N PRO A 39 -12.47 19.75 35.12
CA PRO A 39 -12.27 21.18 35.37
C PRO A 39 -11.91 21.46 36.84
N ASP A 40 -11.11 22.50 37.12
CA ASP A 40 -10.76 22.87 38.50
C ASP A 40 -12.01 23.33 39.28
N PRO A 41 -12.38 22.66 40.40
CA PRO A 41 -13.56 23.00 41.18
C PRO A 41 -13.29 24.16 42.12
N GLU A 42 -14.33 24.98 42.36
CA GLU A 42 -14.46 25.61 43.67
C GLU A 42 -14.84 24.52 44.70
N PRO A 43 -14.08 24.34 45.80
CA PRO A 43 -14.42 23.36 46.81
C PRO A 43 -15.81 23.65 47.41
N SER A 44 -16.61 22.60 47.68
CA SER A 44 -17.94 22.77 48.28
C SER A 44 -17.84 23.25 49.73
N LEU A 45 -17.77 24.56 49.95
CA LEU A 45 -17.58 25.19 51.27
C LEU A 45 -18.90 25.35 52.04
N GLY A 46 -19.71 24.28 52.16
CA GLY A 46 -20.91 24.28 53.01
C GLY A 46 -22.09 25.12 52.51
N GLY A 47 -22.25 25.24 51.19
CA GLY A 47 -23.37 25.92 50.54
C GLY A 47 -24.66 25.09 50.44
N SER A 48 -25.67 25.64 49.78
CA SER A 48 -26.98 25.00 49.60
C SER A 48 -27.58 25.22 48.22
N TRP A 49 -28.35 24.23 47.74
CA TRP A 49 -29.12 24.33 46.50
C TRP A 49 -30.40 25.15 46.70
N SER A 50 -30.67 26.07 45.78
CA SER A 50 -31.92 26.82 45.67
C SER A 50 -32.51 26.60 44.29
N CYS A 51 -33.66 25.94 44.21
CA CYS A 51 -34.30 25.58 42.94
C CYS A 51 -35.71 26.16 42.86
N GLU A 52 -36.05 26.71 41.71
CA GLU A 52 -37.39 27.19 41.38
C GLU A 52 -38.30 26.05 40.92
N SER A 53 -39.62 26.29 40.92
CA SER A 53 -40.60 25.35 40.38
C SER A 53 -40.45 25.07 38.89
N SER A 54 -39.75 25.94 38.15
CA SER A 54 -39.35 25.76 36.75
C SER A 54 -38.26 24.69 36.57
N GLY A 55 -37.60 24.28 37.67
CA GLY A 55 -36.45 23.37 37.67
C GLY A 55 -35.12 24.07 37.40
N GLU A 56 -35.10 25.40 37.35
CA GLU A 56 -33.87 26.19 37.35
C GLU A 56 -33.28 26.22 38.76
N CYS A 57 -31.98 25.98 38.88
CA CYS A 57 -31.30 25.86 40.18
C CYS A 57 -30.07 26.77 40.24
N GLN A 58 -29.79 27.27 41.43
CA GLN A 58 -28.55 27.93 41.81
C GLN A 58 -27.92 27.19 42.99
N TYR A 59 -26.62 27.37 43.17
CA TYR A 59 -25.93 26.95 44.38
C TYR A 59 -25.41 28.18 45.11
N LEU A 60 -25.81 28.34 46.36
CA LEU A 60 -25.52 29.51 47.20
C LEU A 60 -24.38 29.17 48.17
N ASP A 61 -23.41 30.07 48.31
CA ASP A 61 -22.38 29.98 49.34
C ASP A 61 -22.95 30.17 50.76
N SER A 62 -22.10 30.04 51.79
CA SER A 62 -22.51 30.25 53.19
C SER A 62 -23.00 31.66 53.50
N SER A 63 -22.73 32.62 52.62
CA SER A 63 -23.18 34.01 52.69
C SER A 63 -24.42 34.27 51.82
N ASN A 64 -25.03 33.22 51.29
CA ASN A 64 -26.21 33.23 50.43
C ASN A 64 -25.99 33.89 49.05
N ASN A 65 -24.74 33.95 48.57
CA ASN A 65 -24.41 34.44 47.22
C ASN A 65 -24.36 33.27 46.22
N PRO A 66 -24.93 33.43 45.01
CA PRO A 66 -24.88 32.39 43.99
C PRO A 66 -23.48 32.23 43.39
N TYR A 67 -23.12 30.98 43.10
CA TYR A 67 -21.95 30.63 42.31
C TYR A 67 -22.14 31.13 40.87
N LYS A 68 -21.11 31.77 40.29
CA LYS A 68 -21.19 32.40 38.96
C LYS A 68 -19.94 32.12 38.14
N SER A 69 -20.14 31.80 36.86
CA SER A 69 -19.09 31.49 35.88
C SER A 69 -18.07 30.46 36.41
N THR A 70 -18.54 29.44 37.12
CA THR A 70 -17.66 28.52 37.85
C THR A 70 -18.22 27.10 37.91
N TRP A 71 -17.33 26.14 38.19
CA TRP A 71 -17.61 24.73 38.36
C TRP A 71 -17.83 24.37 39.83
N LEU A 72 -18.79 23.47 40.07
CA LEU A 72 -19.02 22.84 41.37
C LEU A 72 -18.91 21.32 41.22
N LEU A 73 -18.11 20.70 42.08
CA LEU A 73 -18.13 19.25 42.29
C LEU A 73 -19.04 18.94 43.48
N TRP A 74 -20.16 18.26 43.22
CA TRP A 74 -21.14 17.89 44.24
C TRP A 74 -21.58 16.44 44.05
N ASN A 75 -21.51 15.62 45.10
CA ASN A 75 -21.84 14.19 45.05
C ASN A 75 -21.18 13.45 43.87
N ASN A 76 -19.90 13.74 43.62
CA ASN A 76 -19.10 13.16 42.54
C ASN A 76 -19.63 13.46 41.12
N LYS A 77 -20.38 14.55 40.97
CA LYS A 77 -20.87 15.08 39.69
C LYS A 77 -20.47 16.54 39.54
N TRP A 78 -20.17 16.92 38.30
CA TRP A 78 -19.76 18.27 37.95
C TRP A 78 -20.97 19.09 37.49
N TYR A 79 -21.05 20.32 37.95
CA TYR A 79 -22.09 21.28 37.59
C TYR A 79 -21.41 22.60 37.20
N TYR A 80 -22.00 23.32 36.26
CA TYR A 80 -21.51 24.64 35.87
C TYR A 80 -22.60 25.70 36.04
N PHE A 81 -22.21 26.85 36.57
CA PHE A 81 -23.10 27.99 36.77
C PHE A 81 -22.70 29.12 35.83
N GLY A 82 -23.67 29.65 35.09
CA GLY A 82 -23.50 30.79 34.19
C GLY A 82 -23.12 32.08 34.91
N PHE A 83 -22.89 33.15 34.14
CA PHE A 83 -22.56 34.47 34.69
C PHE A 83 -23.68 35.09 35.54
N ASP A 84 -24.92 34.67 35.28
CA ASP A 84 -26.13 35.02 36.02
C ASP A 84 -26.31 34.19 37.30
N GLY A 85 -25.58 33.08 37.43
CA GLY A 85 -25.56 32.17 38.56
C GLY A 85 -26.56 31.02 38.45
N TRP A 86 -27.20 30.87 37.29
CA TRP A 86 -28.06 29.72 37.00
C TRP A 86 -27.25 28.53 36.50
N MET A 87 -27.62 27.35 36.97
CA MET A 87 -27.00 26.09 36.58
C MET A 87 -27.34 25.74 35.13
N TYR A 88 -26.34 25.34 34.36
CA TYR A 88 -26.56 24.80 33.01
C TYR A 88 -27.15 23.39 33.09
N ARG A 89 -28.16 23.11 32.26
CA ARG A 89 -28.80 21.81 32.16
C ARG A 89 -29.41 21.62 30.77
N THR A 90 -29.60 20.36 30.39
CA THR A 90 -30.37 20.03 29.18
C THR A 90 -31.85 20.26 29.41
N VAL A 91 -32.50 20.99 28.49
CA VAL A 91 -33.96 21.15 28.42
C VAL A 91 -34.41 20.75 27.02
N GLY A 92 -34.91 19.51 26.88
CA GLY A 92 -35.30 18.94 25.58
C GLY A 92 -34.22 18.05 24.94
N GLU A 93 -34.44 17.59 23.71
CA GLU A 93 -33.64 16.52 23.08
C GLU A 93 -32.61 17.00 22.04
N TYR A 94 -32.59 18.30 21.76
CA TYR A 94 -31.89 18.94 20.64
C TYR A 94 -30.42 19.29 20.95
N THR A 95 -29.51 19.27 19.97
CA THR A 95 -28.05 19.28 20.21
C THR A 95 -27.51 20.67 20.52
N TYR A 96 -27.79 21.69 19.69
CA TYR A 96 -27.26 23.05 19.94
C TYR A 96 -27.89 23.69 21.17
N ALA A 97 -29.12 23.30 21.50
CA ALA A 97 -29.80 23.75 22.71
C ALA A 97 -29.14 23.24 24.01
N ASN A 98 -28.31 22.20 23.92
CA ASN A 98 -27.80 21.46 25.07
C ASN A 98 -26.27 21.49 25.20
N GLU A 99 -25.55 22.14 24.28
CA GLU A 99 -24.10 22.34 24.35
C GLU A 99 -23.75 23.77 24.77
N SER A 100 -22.79 23.90 25.67
CA SER A 100 -22.35 25.18 26.23
C SER A 100 -20.86 25.37 26.04
N LEU A 101 -20.48 26.49 25.41
CA LEU A 101 -19.07 26.88 25.27
C LEU A 101 -18.57 27.49 26.59
N ILE A 102 -17.68 26.78 27.26
CA ILE A 102 -17.10 27.18 28.56
C ILE A 102 -15.58 27.12 28.42
N SER A 103 -14.91 28.25 28.63
CA SER A 103 -13.43 28.34 28.60
C SER A 103 -12.79 27.69 27.36
N GLY A 104 -13.44 27.82 26.20
CA GLY A 104 -12.95 27.30 24.91
C GLY A 104 -13.28 25.83 24.61
N GLY A 105 -14.04 25.13 25.45
CA GLY A 105 -14.55 23.78 25.18
C GLY A 105 -16.08 23.72 25.16
N TYR A 106 -16.64 22.81 24.37
CA TYR A 106 -18.08 22.53 24.36
C TYR A 106 -18.41 21.43 25.38
N TYR A 107 -19.33 21.72 26.30
CA TYR A 107 -19.76 20.79 27.34
C TYR A 107 -21.25 20.54 27.22
N ARG A 108 -21.67 19.37 27.69
CA ARG A 108 -23.08 19.00 27.80
C ARG A 108 -23.42 18.65 29.23
N PHE A 109 -24.63 18.99 29.65
CA PHE A 109 -25.16 18.70 30.97
C PHE A 109 -26.46 17.92 30.84
N ASP A 110 -26.76 16.97 31.72
CA ASP A 110 -28.03 16.23 31.71
C ASP A 110 -29.18 17.11 32.24
N SER A 111 -30.40 16.56 32.33
CA SER A 111 -31.58 17.30 32.82
C SER A 111 -31.50 17.69 34.31
N SER A 112 -30.61 17.05 35.07
CA SER A 112 -30.28 17.42 36.45
C SER A 112 -29.17 18.48 36.54
N GLY A 113 -28.57 18.85 35.39
CA GLY A 113 -27.44 19.77 35.30
C GLY A 113 -26.08 19.14 35.53
N ALA A 114 -26.00 17.82 35.68
CA ALA A 114 -24.73 17.14 35.83
C ALA A 114 -24.02 17.05 34.48
N MET A 115 -22.72 17.35 34.46
CA MET A 115 -21.89 17.26 33.26
C MET A 115 -21.88 15.84 32.71
N VAL A 116 -22.06 15.73 31.40
CA VAL A 116 -22.07 14.47 30.66
C VAL A 116 -20.65 14.15 30.18
N THR A 117 -20.27 12.88 30.35
CA THR A 117 -19.04 12.30 29.81
C THR A 117 -19.38 11.01 29.07
N GLY A 118 -18.55 10.61 28.10
CA GLY A 118 -18.71 9.41 27.31
C GLY A 118 -19.62 9.58 26.10
N TRP A 119 -20.15 8.46 25.61
CA TRP A 119 -20.98 8.38 24.41
C TRP A 119 -22.37 8.95 24.63
N VAL A 120 -22.81 9.82 23.73
CA VAL A 120 -24.14 10.42 23.72
C VAL A 120 -24.77 10.26 22.34
N TYR A 121 -26.00 9.78 22.29
CA TYR A 121 -26.79 9.71 21.07
C TYR A 121 -27.82 10.84 21.08
N THR A 122 -27.71 11.78 20.14
CA THR A 122 -28.46 13.05 20.20
C THR A 122 -29.03 13.44 18.86
N LYS A 123 -30.15 14.16 18.88
CA LYS A 123 -30.84 14.63 17.68
C LYS A 123 -30.32 16.00 17.25
N TYR A 124 -29.83 16.11 16.03
CA TYR A 124 -29.33 17.36 15.47
C TYR A 124 -30.46 18.23 14.95
N ASP A 125 -30.34 19.53 15.19
CA ASP A 125 -31.47 20.47 15.09
C ASP A 125 -31.79 20.78 13.63
N ASP A 126 -30.76 20.87 12.78
CA ASP A 126 -30.92 21.30 11.39
C ASP A 126 -31.57 20.24 10.51
N ASP A 127 -31.27 18.95 10.73
CA ASP A 127 -31.75 17.85 9.89
C ASP A 127 -32.66 16.85 10.64
N GLY A 128 -32.82 17.00 11.95
CA GLY A 128 -33.62 16.14 12.80
C GLY A 128 -33.11 14.70 12.93
N LYS A 129 -31.88 14.40 12.46
CA LYS A 129 -31.28 13.06 12.53
C LYS A 129 -30.52 12.88 13.83
N TYR A 130 -30.26 11.63 14.18
CA TYR A 130 -29.50 11.30 15.37
C TYR A 130 -28.06 10.94 15.04
N TYR A 131 -27.15 11.44 15.88
CA TYR A 131 -25.72 11.24 15.76
C TYR A 131 -25.13 10.81 17.10
N TRP A 132 -24.09 9.99 17.02
CA TRP A 132 -23.25 9.70 18.17
C TRP A 132 -22.21 10.81 18.34
N MET A 133 -22.05 11.29 19.56
CA MET A 133 -21.01 12.21 19.99
C MET A 133 -20.27 11.59 21.17
N TYR A 134 -19.06 12.06 21.43
CA TYR A 134 -18.30 11.64 22.59
C TYR A 134 -17.82 12.85 23.37
N TYR A 135 -18.05 12.83 24.68
CA TYR A 135 -17.52 13.82 25.61
C TYR A 135 -16.38 13.17 26.40
N GLY A 136 -15.22 13.80 26.43
CA GLY A 136 -14.06 13.30 27.19
C GLY A 136 -14.36 13.15 28.68
N LEU A 137 -13.43 12.54 29.42
CA LEU A 137 -13.52 12.50 30.89
C LEU A 137 -13.47 13.91 31.52
N ASP A 138 -12.89 14.86 30.80
CA ASP A 138 -12.92 16.29 31.11
C ASP A 138 -14.26 16.97 30.77
N GLY A 139 -15.21 16.25 30.15
CA GLY A 139 -16.51 16.75 29.72
C GLY A 139 -16.52 17.50 28.39
N ARG A 140 -15.38 17.64 27.72
CA ARG A 140 -15.30 18.36 26.44
C ARG A 140 -15.75 17.48 25.29
N ASN A 141 -16.55 18.04 24.39
CA ASN A 141 -16.90 17.38 23.15
C ASN A 141 -15.66 17.08 22.30
N VAL A 142 -15.59 15.87 21.77
CA VAL A 142 -14.59 15.45 20.80
C VAL A 142 -15.11 15.72 19.39
N TYR A 143 -14.42 16.59 18.65
CA TYR A 143 -14.77 16.97 17.28
C TYR A 143 -13.51 17.20 16.44
N ASP A 144 -13.66 17.05 15.13
CA ASP A 144 -12.62 17.26 14.10
C ASP A 144 -11.32 16.46 14.34
N VAL A 145 -11.45 15.22 14.83
CA VAL A 145 -10.29 14.45 15.28
C VAL A 145 -10.55 12.94 15.28
N ALA A 146 -9.49 12.15 15.10
CA ALA A 146 -9.48 10.73 15.40
C ALA A 146 -9.13 10.49 16.88
N SER A 147 -9.90 9.69 17.60
CA SER A 147 -9.71 9.42 19.03
C SER A 147 -9.75 7.93 19.36
N TYR A 148 -8.84 7.48 20.21
CA TYR A 148 -8.81 6.12 20.73
C TYR A 148 -9.65 6.02 22.01
N ILE A 149 -10.77 5.30 21.93
CA ILE A 149 -11.80 5.19 22.96
C ILE A 149 -12.11 3.71 23.17
N ASP A 150 -12.06 3.23 24.42
CA ASP A 150 -12.45 1.87 24.81
C ASP A 150 -11.87 0.75 23.92
N GLY A 151 -10.60 0.90 23.54
CA GLY A 151 -9.88 -0.11 22.77
C GLY A 151 -9.99 0.02 21.24
N ALA A 152 -10.65 1.05 20.70
CA ALA A 152 -10.79 1.27 19.26
C ALA A 152 -10.62 2.73 18.87
N TRP A 153 -10.16 2.97 17.64
CA TRP A 153 -10.15 4.30 17.03
C TRP A 153 -11.53 4.66 16.47
N TYR A 154 -11.93 5.92 16.64
CA TYR A 154 -13.11 6.54 16.06
C TYR A 154 -12.72 7.87 15.43
N VAL A 155 -13.50 8.36 14.46
CA VAL A 155 -13.31 9.69 13.87
C VAL A 155 -14.56 10.52 14.09
N PHE A 156 -14.37 11.77 14.49
CA PHE A 156 -15.43 12.75 14.68
C PHE A 156 -15.27 13.88 13.67
N ASP A 157 -16.36 14.29 13.03
CA ASP A 157 -16.36 15.44 12.13
C ASP A 157 -16.27 16.76 12.91
N TRP A 158 -16.16 17.88 12.19
CA TRP A 158 -16.06 19.21 12.78
C TRP A 158 -17.25 19.64 13.67
N ARG A 159 -18.37 18.91 13.63
CA ARG A 159 -19.55 19.13 14.50
C ARG A 159 -19.55 18.20 15.71
N GLY A 160 -18.56 17.32 15.83
CA GLY A 160 -18.47 16.32 16.90
C GLY A 160 -19.29 15.06 16.62
N PHE A 161 -19.80 14.88 15.39
CA PHE A 161 -20.52 13.66 15.04
C PHE A 161 -19.52 12.57 14.67
N MET A 162 -19.67 11.43 15.33
CA MET A 162 -18.95 10.22 15.00
C MET A 162 -19.31 9.81 13.58
N VAL A 163 -18.28 9.69 12.74
CA VAL A 163 -18.41 9.14 11.40
C VAL A 163 -18.66 7.63 11.53
N ALA A 164 -19.57 7.09 10.73
CA ALA A 164 -19.93 5.67 10.77
C ALA A 164 -20.28 5.16 9.37
N ASP A 165 -19.96 3.89 9.10
CA ASP A 165 -20.20 3.23 7.81
C ASP A 165 -19.71 4.04 6.60
N ALA A 166 -18.63 4.79 6.77
CA ALA A 166 -18.10 5.69 5.76
C ALA A 166 -16.58 5.58 5.65
N THR A 167 -16.05 6.08 4.55
CA THR A 167 -14.62 6.33 4.40
C THR A 167 -14.35 7.78 4.81
N TYR A 168 -13.28 7.98 5.57
CA TYR A 168 -12.80 9.29 5.98
C TYR A 168 -11.38 9.49 5.45
N GLU A 169 -11.14 10.63 4.82
CA GLU A 169 -9.82 11.03 4.32
C GLU A 169 -9.33 12.23 5.13
N THR A 170 -8.12 12.14 5.66
CA THR A 170 -7.45 13.24 6.36
C THR A 170 -6.83 14.22 5.36
N GLU A 171 -6.47 15.42 5.81
CA GLU A 171 -5.82 16.42 4.95
C GLU A 171 -4.47 15.96 4.37
N ASP A 172 -3.77 15.03 5.05
CA ASP A 172 -2.53 14.41 4.57
C ASP A 172 -2.76 13.22 3.60
N GLY A 173 -4.02 12.96 3.23
CA GLY A 173 -4.39 11.95 2.23
C GLY A 173 -4.47 10.51 2.75
N LYS A 174 -4.47 10.31 4.07
CA LYS A 174 -4.70 8.98 4.66
C LYS A 174 -6.19 8.68 4.67
N GLU A 175 -6.54 7.48 4.25
CA GLU A 175 -7.92 7.02 4.22
C GLU A 175 -8.17 5.96 5.30
N TYR A 176 -9.31 6.08 5.96
CA TYR A 176 -9.78 5.18 7.02
C TYR A 176 -11.18 4.71 6.65
N ARG A 177 -11.48 3.42 6.81
CA ARG A 177 -12.84 2.88 6.69
C ARG A 177 -13.42 2.66 8.07
N LEU A 178 -14.66 3.08 8.27
CA LEU A 178 -15.33 3.01 9.57
C LEU A 178 -16.46 1.98 9.49
N THR A 179 -16.57 1.16 10.53
CA THR A 179 -17.68 0.21 10.71
C THR A 179 -19.00 0.95 10.95
N ALA A 180 -20.12 0.23 10.90
CA ALA A 180 -21.42 0.77 11.30
C ALA A 180 -21.46 1.26 12.76
N SER A 181 -20.58 0.74 13.62
CA SER A 181 -20.40 1.21 15.00
C SER A 181 -19.44 2.39 15.16
N GLY A 182 -18.89 2.91 14.05
CA GLY A 182 -17.92 4.02 14.03
C GLY A 182 -16.48 3.65 14.32
N LYS A 183 -16.22 2.39 14.71
CA LYS A 183 -14.85 1.88 14.88
C LYS A 183 -14.12 1.88 13.55
N VAL A 184 -12.88 2.35 13.53
CA VAL A 184 -11.98 2.25 12.38
C VAL A 184 -11.63 0.78 12.11
N TYR A 185 -11.74 0.36 10.85
CA TYR A 185 -11.33 -0.97 10.41
C TYR A 185 -9.81 -1.12 10.52
N THR A 186 -9.38 -2.32 10.88
CA THR A 186 -8.00 -2.77 10.80
C THR A 186 -7.98 -4.16 10.18
N GLY A 187 -6.94 -4.48 9.42
CA GLY A 187 -6.82 -5.70 8.66
C GLY A 187 -7.58 -5.68 7.33
N TRP A 188 -7.96 -6.88 6.87
CA TRP A 188 -8.62 -7.07 5.58
C TRP A 188 -10.05 -6.53 5.55
N TYR A 189 -10.38 -5.85 4.46
CA TYR A 189 -11.72 -5.34 4.18
C TYR A 189 -12.11 -5.65 2.75
N GLN A 190 -13.32 -6.15 2.53
CA GLN A 190 -13.85 -6.47 1.22
C GLN A 190 -15.00 -5.52 0.87
N ASP A 191 -14.93 -4.90 -0.29
CA ASP A 191 -16.02 -4.10 -0.86
C ASP A 191 -16.35 -4.59 -2.27
N GLY A 192 -17.48 -5.27 -2.40
CA GLY A 192 -17.83 -6.00 -3.62
C GLY A 192 -16.77 -7.06 -3.96
N ALA A 193 -16.14 -6.92 -5.12
CA ALA A 193 -15.08 -7.82 -5.59
C ALA A 193 -13.66 -7.36 -5.18
N ASP A 194 -13.53 -6.12 -4.70
CA ASP A 194 -12.24 -5.53 -4.38
C ASP A 194 -11.87 -5.80 -2.92
N TRP A 195 -10.59 -6.06 -2.69
CA TRP A 195 -10.02 -6.23 -1.36
C TRP A 195 -9.10 -5.06 -1.03
N TYR A 196 -9.16 -4.62 0.22
CA TYR A 196 -8.34 -3.56 0.79
C TYR A 196 -7.72 -4.07 2.08
N TYR A 197 -6.69 -3.38 2.54
CA TYR A 197 -6.09 -3.65 3.84
C TYR A 197 -5.84 -2.35 4.58
N TYR A 198 -6.28 -2.33 5.83
CA TYR A 198 -6.06 -1.23 6.76
C TYR A 198 -5.01 -1.65 7.79
N GLY A 199 -3.98 -0.81 7.97
CA GLY A 199 -2.91 -1.06 8.92
C GLY A 199 -3.38 -1.15 10.36
N SER A 200 -2.47 -1.47 11.29
CA SER A 200 -2.76 -1.41 12.72
C SER A 200 -3.06 0.01 13.22
N ASP A 201 -2.61 1.02 12.49
CA ASP A 201 -2.95 2.43 12.69
C ASP A 201 -4.28 2.83 12.02
N GLY A 202 -4.94 1.88 11.33
CA GLY A 202 -6.22 2.08 10.65
C GLY A 202 -6.12 2.74 9.27
N ALA A 203 -4.92 3.13 8.83
CA ALA A 203 -4.73 3.75 7.51
C ALA A 203 -4.75 2.69 6.40
N MET A 204 -5.40 2.99 5.28
CA MET A 204 -5.44 2.11 4.11
C MET A 204 -4.05 1.98 3.47
N TYR A 205 -3.68 0.76 3.11
CA TYR A 205 -2.45 0.51 2.35
C TYR A 205 -2.66 0.95 0.90
N LYS A 206 -1.79 1.83 0.41
CA LYS A 206 -1.73 2.30 -0.99
C LYS A 206 -0.29 2.20 -1.47
N GLU A 207 -0.06 1.60 -2.63
CA GLU A 207 1.27 1.35 -3.19
C GLU A 207 2.21 0.63 -2.21
N GLN A 208 1.67 -0.34 -1.48
CA GLN A 208 2.32 -0.98 -0.35
C GLN A 208 2.25 -2.49 -0.41
N TRP A 209 3.29 -3.12 0.13
CA TRP A 209 3.40 -4.57 0.29
C TRP A 209 2.84 -5.00 1.64
N LEU A 210 2.18 -6.16 1.65
CA LEU A 210 1.71 -6.83 2.86
C LEU A 210 2.19 -8.28 2.86
N TYR A 211 2.86 -8.70 3.93
CA TYR A 211 3.09 -10.10 4.20
C TYR A 211 2.04 -10.63 5.17
N SER A 212 1.20 -11.57 4.72
CA SER A 212 0.12 -12.14 5.52
C SER A 212 -0.07 -13.60 5.17
N GLY A 213 -0.28 -14.46 6.18
CA GLY A 213 -0.54 -15.89 5.95
C GLY A 213 0.56 -16.64 5.19
N GLY A 214 1.80 -16.16 5.25
CA GLY A 214 2.93 -16.77 4.52
C GLY A 214 3.05 -16.34 3.06
N GLN A 215 2.25 -15.38 2.60
CA GLN A 215 2.22 -14.88 1.22
C GLN A 215 2.41 -13.36 1.20
N TRP A 216 2.90 -12.85 0.06
CA TRP A 216 2.99 -11.41 -0.20
C TRP A 216 1.81 -10.94 -1.03
N TYR A 217 1.29 -9.77 -0.73
CA TYR A 217 0.24 -9.06 -1.44
C TYR A 217 0.71 -7.64 -1.71
N TYR A 218 0.12 -7.00 -2.71
CA TYR A 218 0.39 -5.60 -3.02
C TYR A 218 -0.91 -4.85 -3.27
N PHE A 219 -0.95 -3.59 -2.84
CA PHE A 219 -2.08 -2.70 -3.01
C PHE A 219 -1.71 -1.59 -3.99
N ASP A 220 -2.60 -1.30 -4.94
CA ASP A 220 -2.39 -0.26 -5.94
C ASP A 220 -2.54 1.16 -5.35
N SER A 221 -2.49 2.19 -6.20
CA SER A 221 -2.62 3.59 -5.79
C SER A 221 -4.02 3.97 -5.27
N ALA A 222 -5.05 3.18 -5.60
CA ALA A 222 -6.39 3.28 -5.05
C ALA A 222 -6.56 2.43 -3.77
N GLY A 223 -5.54 1.68 -3.37
CA GLY A 223 -5.54 0.77 -2.23
C GLY A 223 -6.20 -0.58 -2.49
N LYS A 224 -6.49 -0.90 -3.76
CA LYS A 224 -7.06 -2.21 -4.13
C LYS A 224 -5.95 -3.24 -4.19
N MET A 225 -6.20 -4.41 -3.63
CA MET A 225 -5.30 -5.55 -3.72
C MET A 225 -5.16 -5.97 -5.18
N CYS A 226 -3.93 -6.07 -5.65
CA CYS A 226 -3.62 -6.54 -7.00
C CYS A 226 -3.92 -8.04 -7.14
N THR A 227 -4.77 -8.38 -8.12
CA THR A 227 -5.10 -9.78 -8.49
C THR A 227 -4.93 -9.97 -9.99
N ASP A 228 -4.42 -11.13 -10.42
CA ASP A 228 -4.23 -11.50 -11.84
C ASP A 228 -3.50 -10.43 -12.70
N THR A 229 -2.66 -9.63 -12.06
CA THR A 229 -2.03 -8.46 -12.67
C THR A 229 -0.52 -8.44 -12.43
N GLY A 230 0.18 -7.69 -13.29
CA GLY A 230 1.61 -7.39 -13.13
C GLY A 230 1.79 -6.01 -12.52
N VAL A 231 2.80 -5.84 -11.66
CA VAL A 231 3.10 -4.58 -10.99
C VAL A 231 4.59 -4.29 -11.08
N GLU A 232 4.94 -3.04 -11.39
CA GLU A 232 6.29 -2.54 -11.20
C GLU A 232 6.40 -1.88 -9.82
N SER A 233 7.38 -2.30 -9.02
CA SER A 233 7.65 -1.73 -7.70
C SER A 233 9.16 -1.74 -7.44
N GLY A 234 9.73 -0.59 -7.08
CA GLY A 234 11.17 -0.47 -6.79
C GLY A 234 12.08 -0.88 -7.98
N GLY A 235 11.63 -0.69 -9.22
CA GLY A 235 12.37 -1.06 -10.43
C GLY A 235 12.39 -2.55 -10.76
N SER A 236 11.56 -3.35 -10.09
CA SER A 236 11.36 -4.77 -10.38
C SER A 236 9.90 -5.04 -10.76
N TYR A 237 9.68 -6.09 -11.55
CA TYR A 237 8.35 -6.50 -11.98
C TYR A 237 7.90 -7.72 -11.20
N TYR A 238 6.65 -7.69 -10.72
CA TYR A 238 6.01 -8.73 -9.94
C TYR A 238 4.71 -9.15 -10.62
N ARG A 239 4.22 -10.35 -10.28
CA ARG A 239 2.93 -10.87 -10.76
C ARG A 239 2.14 -11.37 -9.57
N PHE A 240 0.83 -11.16 -9.61
CA PHE A 240 -0.10 -11.64 -8.60
C PHE A 240 -1.07 -12.64 -9.21
N THR A 241 -1.41 -13.66 -8.44
CA THR A 241 -2.41 -14.67 -8.80
C THR A 241 -3.84 -14.13 -8.61
N SER A 242 -4.84 -14.91 -8.97
CA SER A 242 -6.26 -14.58 -8.74
C SER A 242 -6.62 -14.44 -7.27
N SER A 243 -5.84 -15.08 -6.38
CA SER A 243 -5.97 -14.93 -4.92
C SER A 243 -5.32 -13.67 -4.36
N GLY A 244 -4.61 -12.91 -5.20
CA GLY A 244 -3.79 -11.77 -4.79
C GLY A 244 -2.42 -12.14 -4.24
N ALA A 245 -2.11 -13.43 -4.05
CA ALA A 245 -0.79 -13.85 -3.63
C ALA A 245 0.25 -13.58 -4.74
N MET A 246 1.40 -13.04 -4.36
CA MET A 246 2.55 -12.80 -5.21
C MET A 246 3.07 -14.13 -5.77
N LEU A 247 3.19 -14.19 -7.09
CA LEU A 247 3.67 -15.36 -7.81
C LEU A 247 5.18 -15.49 -7.67
N THR A 248 5.63 -16.73 -7.45
CA THR A 248 7.04 -17.13 -7.56
C THR A 248 7.12 -18.33 -8.51
N GLY A 249 8.26 -18.50 -9.18
CA GLY A 249 8.49 -19.57 -10.14
C GLY A 249 8.00 -19.26 -11.55
N TRP A 250 7.70 -20.33 -12.30
CA TRP A 250 7.32 -20.27 -13.71
C TRP A 250 5.91 -19.71 -13.91
N TYR A 251 5.75 -18.85 -14.91
CA TYR A 251 4.46 -18.31 -15.33
C TYR A 251 4.35 -18.30 -16.85
N GLN A 252 3.21 -18.78 -17.38
CA GLN A 252 2.92 -18.72 -18.80
C GLN A 252 1.90 -17.61 -19.09
N GLY A 253 2.36 -16.58 -19.80
CA GLY A 253 1.52 -15.48 -20.28
C GLY A 253 1.33 -15.59 -21.79
N GLY A 254 0.17 -16.09 -22.23
CA GLY A 254 -0.06 -16.38 -23.65
C GLY A 254 0.90 -17.46 -24.16
N SER A 255 1.67 -17.14 -25.22
CA SER A 255 2.69 -18.04 -25.79
C SER A 255 4.05 -17.95 -25.12
N TYR A 256 4.25 -17.01 -24.18
CA TYR A 256 5.55 -16.73 -23.58
C TYR A 256 5.65 -17.26 -22.16
N TRP A 257 6.85 -17.68 -21.78
CA TRP A 257 7.18 -18.09 -20.42
C TRP A 257 8.00 -17.02 -19.73
N TYR A 258 7.75 -16.85 -18.44
CA TYR A 258 8.44 -15.94 -17.53
C TYR A 258 8.83 -16.71 -16.28
N TYR A 259 9.79 -16.19 -15.54
CA TYR A 259 10.17 -16.73 -14.24
C TYR A 259 10.29 -15.62 -13.21
N TYR A 260 9.67 -15.83 -12.06
CA TYR A 260 9.72 -14.93 -10.92
C TYR A 260 10.57 -15.59 -9.82
N GLY A 261 11.51 -14.85 -9.27
CA GLY A 261 12.41 -15.34 -8.22
C GLY A 261 11.67 -15.72 -6.94
N SER A 262 12.42 -16.26 -5.96
CA SER A 262 11.89 -16.48 -4.60
C SER A 262 11.50 -15.18 -3.89
N ASP A 263 12.09 -14.05 -4.31
CA ASP A 263 11.74 -12.69 -3.93
C ASP A 263 10.55 -12.13 -4.73
N GLY A 264 10.01 -12.90 -5.67
CA GLY A 264 8.92 -12.50 -6.55
C GLY A 264 9.32 -11.60 -7.71
N ALA A 265 10.59 -11.20 -7.83
CA ALA A 265 11.04 -10.33 -8.91
C ALA A 265 11.20 -11.13 -10.21
N MET A 266 10.68 -10.59 -11.33
CA MET A 266 10.80 -11.19 -12.65
C MET A 266 12.28 -11.25 -13.09
N TYR A 267 12.67 -12.37 -13.68
CA TYR A 267 14.01 -12.55 -14.23
C TYR A 267 14.11 -11.83 -15.57
N ILE A 268 14.97 -10.82 -15.62
CA ILE A 268 15.25 -10.00 -16.81
C ILE A 268 16.75 -10.00 -17.04
N ASN A 269 17.20 -10.29 -18.26
CA ASN A 269 18.63 -10.43 -18.60
C ASN A 269 19.39 -11.35 -17.61
N LYS A 270 18.74 -12.44 -17.21
CA LYS A 270 19.24 -13.36 -16.18
C LYS A 270 19.28 -14.79 -16.69
N TRP A 271 20.23 -15.53 -16.13
CA TRP A 271 20.30 -16.99 -16.22
C TRP A 271 19.53 -17.62 -15.07
N LEU A 272 18.91 -18.78 -15.32
CA LEU A 272 18.28 -19.62 -14.32
C LEU A 272 18.78 -21.05 -14.49
N TYR A 273 19.28 -21.65 -13.41
CA TYR A 273 19.52 -23.08 -13.35
C TYR A 273 18.34 -23.75 -12.63
N TYR A 274 17.59 -24.58 -13.33
CA TYR A 274 16.39 -25.21 -12.81
C TYR A 274 16.26 -26.64 -13.36
N GLY A 275 15.97 -27.61 -12.49
CA GLY A 275 15.76 -28.99 -12.92
C GLY A 275 16.96 -29.63 -13.66
N GLY A 276 18.19 -29.16 -13.40
CA GLY A 276 19.39 -29.66 -14.06
C GLY A 276 19.72 -28.98 -15.40
N GLN A 277 18.93 -28.00 -15.83
CA GLN A 277 19.07 -27.30 -17.11
C GLN A 277 19.25 -25.80 -16.91
N TRP A 278 19.86 -25.12 -17.89
CA TRP A 278 19.97 -23.67 -17.92
C TRP A 278 18.89 -23.06 -18.80
N TYR A 279 18.33 -21.95 -18.34
CA TYR A 279 17.37 -21.11 -19.04
C TYR A 279 17.89 -19.67 -19.00
N ALA A 280 17.45 -18.83 -19.94
CA ALA A 280 17.80 -17.43 -19.97
C ALA A 280 16.60 -16.58 -20.39
N PHE A 281 16.57 -15.33 -19.91
CA PHE A 281 15.45 -14.41 -20.10
C PHE A 281 15.89 -13.13 -20.81
N TRP A 282 15.06 -12.66 -21.74
CA TRP A 282 15.24 -11.42 -22.48
C TRP A 282 15.07 -10.16 -21.60
N PRO A 283 15.40 -8.96 -22.10
CA PRO A 283 15.17 -7.69 -21.40
C PRO A 283 13.71 -7.44 -21.00
N ASP A 284 12.75 -8.04 -21.71
CA ASP A 284 11.31 -7.96 -21.41
C ASP A 284 10.82 -9.08 -20.46
N GLY A 285 11.75 -9.93 -19.99
CA GLY A 285 11.47 -11.05 -19.10
C GLY A 285 11.00 -12.34 -19.77
N THR A 286 10.82 -12.35 -21.10
CA THR A 286 10.43 -13.57 -21.80
C THR A 286 11.57 -14.59 -21.82
N MET A 287 11.24 -15.86 -21.60
CA MET A 287 12.18 -16.97 -21.69
C MET A 287 12.64 -17.15 -23.14
N ARG A 288 13.93 -17.34 -23.33
CA ARG A 288 14.52 -17.63 -24.62
C ARG A 288 14.17 -19.04 -25.07
N VAL A 289 13.82 -19.15 -26.35
CA VAL A 289 13.53 -20.40 -27.06
C VAL A 289 14.06 -20.28 -28.48
N ASP A 290 14.33 -21.43 -29.10
CA ASP A 290 14.64 -21.59 -30.54
C ASP A 290 15.60 -20.54 -31.12
N SER A 291 16.65 -20.18 -30.39
CA SER A 291 17.58 -19.11 -30.79
C SER A 291 18.97 -19.24 -30.16
N CYS A 292 19.97 -18.70 -30.86
CA CYS A 292 21.33 -18.50 -30.36
C CYS A 292 21.60 -17.02 -30.02
N PHE A 293 22.31 -16.72 -28.93
CA PHE A 293 22.60 -15.34 -28.53
C PHE A 293 23.87 -15.20 -27.68
N TYR A 294 24.40 -13.97 -27.59
CA TYR A 294 25.51 -13.65 -26.69
C TYR A 294 25.08 -13.63 -25.23
N GLY A 295 25.80 -14.35 -24.38
CA GLY A 295 25.60 -14.34 -22.93
C GLY A 295 25.58 -12.94 -22.31
N PHE A 296 25.00 -12.84 -21.11
CA PHE A 296 24.88 -11.56 -20.42
C PHE A 296 26.23 -11.06 -19.88
N GLY A 297 26.40 -9.73 -19.84
CA GLY A 297 27.56 -9.09 -19.22
C GLY A 297 28.81 -9.14 -20.08
N LYS A 298 29.94 -9.58 -19.51
CA LYS A 298 31.25 -9.65 -20.20
C LYS A 298 31.51 -11.01 -20.85
N ASP A 299 30.54 -11.91 -20.77
CA ASP A 299 30.60 -13.24 -21.35
C ASP A 299 30.19 -13.17 -22.82
N TYR A 300 31.12 -12.78 -23.69
CA TYR A 300 30.91 -12.66 -25.14
C TYR A 300 30.76 -14.02 -25.85
N ASN A 301 30.40 -15.06 -25.12
CA ASN A 301 30.14 -16.40 -25.63
C ASN A 301 28.72 -16.51 -26.16
N VAL A 302 28.53 -17.36 -27.17
CA VAL A 302 27.23 -17.62 -27.77
C VAL A 302 26.63 -18.89 -27.16
N TYR A 303 25.35 -18.84 -26.83
CA TYR A 303 24.58 -19.94 -26.24
C TYR A 303 23.27 -20.12 -27.00
N CYS A 304 22.84 -21.37 -27.17
CA CYS A 304 21.67 -21.73 -27.96
C CYS A 304 20.62 -22.48 -27.16
N TYR A 305 19.34 -22.27 -27.48
CA TYR A 305 18.20 -22.75 -26.70
C TYR A 305 17.19 -23.40 -27.63
N GLY A 306 16.69 -24.58 -27.25
CA GLY A 306 15.61 -25.24 -27.99
C GLY A 306 14.23 -24.70 -27.63
N SER A 307 13.20 -25.32 -28.19
CA SER A 307 11.80 -24.93 -28.01
C SER A 307 11.27 -25.08 -26.58
N SER A 308 11.93 -25.90 -25.76
CA SER A 308 11.64 -26.01 -24.33
C SER A 308 12.26 -24.89 -23.49
N GLY A 309 13.12 -24.07 -24.09
CA GLY A 309 13.93 -23.06 -23.42
C GLY A 309 15.12 -23.60 -22.63
N ALA A 310 15.35 -24.92 -22.63
CA ALA A 310 16.57 -25.48 -22.08
C ALA A 310 17.75 -25.17 -23.02
N MET A 311 18.85 -24.70 -22.43
CA MET A 311 20.11 -24.45 -23.12
C MET A 311 20.66 -25.75 -23.69
N ALA A 312 20.91 -25.76 -25.00
CA ALA A 312 21.55 -26.88 -25.66
C ALA A 312 23.04 -26.96 -25.26
N THR A 313 23.55 -28.18 -25.12
CA THR A 313 24.95 -28.43 -24.74
C THR A 313 25.49 -29.65 -25.49
N ASN A 314 26.82 -29.71 -25.61
CA ASN A 314 27.57 -30.88 -26.04
C ASN A 314 27.13 -31.49 -27.39
N GLY A 315 27.10 -30.70 -28.45
CA GLY A 315 26.75 -31.22 -29.76
C GLY A 315 26.28 -30.19 -30.77
N TRP A 316 25.75 -30.72 -31.87
CA TRP A 316 25.15 -29.94 -32.94
C TRP A 316 23.81 -29.35 -32.51
N PHE A 317 23.59 -28.08 -32.84
CA PHE A 317 22.34 -27.36 -32.66
C PHE A 317 21.91 -26.75 -33.99
N LEU A 318 20.63 -26.87 -34.34
CA LEU A 318 20.04 -26.26 -35.53
C LEU A 318 19.12 -25.12 -35.09
N GLU A 319 19.45 -23.91 -35.53
CA GLU A 319 18.58 -22.76 -35.39
C GLU A 319 17.58 -22.74 -36.55
N LEU A 320 16.32 -23.09 -36.26
CA LEU A 320 15.29 -23.32 -37.27
C LEU A 320 14.90 -22.06 -38.04
N ALA A 321 15.07 -20.87 -37.44
CA ALA A 321 14.72 -19.61 -38.07
C ALA A 321 15.58 -19.31 -39.30
N ASP A 322 16.87 -19.65 -39.23
CA ASP A 322 17.88 -19.29 -40.22
C ASP A 322 18.48 -20.52 -40.95
N ASP A 323 18.06 -21.73 -40.58
CA ASP A 323 18.61 -23.01 -41.07
C ASP A 323 20.14 -23.12 -40.88
N THR A 324 20.62 -22.58 -39.76
CA THR A 324 22.05 -22.52 -39.41
C THR A 324 22.40 -23.54 -38.34
N TRP A 325 23.58 -24.15 -38.46
CA TRP A 325 24.08 -25.12 -37.51
C TRP A 325 25.18 -24.52 -36.63
N SER A 326 25.17 -24.83 -35.35
CA SER A 326 26.24 -24.49 -34.39
C SER A 326 26.72 -25.74 -33.67
N TYR A 327 27.95 -25.73 -33.15
CA TYR A 327 28.48 -26.83 -32.34
C TYR A 327 28.86 -26.35 -30.94
N LEU A 328 28.22 -26.94 -29.95
CA LEU A 328 28.22 -26.46 -28.56
C LEU A 328 29.13 -27.32 -27.68
N SER A 329 29.89 -26.66 -26.81
CA SER A 329 30.69 -27.31 -25.78
C SER A 329 29.82 -27.99 -24.70
N PRO A 330 30.40 -28.82 -23.82
CA PRO A 330 29.70 -29.35 -22.65
C PRO A 330 29.12 -28.27 -21.71
N SER A 331 29.66 -27.05 -21.75
CA SER A 331 29.14 -25.91 -20.99
C SER A 331 28.12 -25.07 -21.77
N GLY A 332 27.77 -25.46 -23.00
CA GLY A 332 26.80 -24.77 -23.87
C GLY A 332 27.37 -23.64 -24.71
N VAL A 333 28.68 -23.36 -24.61
CA VAL A 333 29.33 -22.32 -25.41
C VAL A 333 29.49 -22.80 -26.84
N ALA A 334 29.00 -22.04 -27.82
CA ALA A 334 29.23 -22.33 -29.23
C ALA A 334 30.71 -22.12 -29.58
N TYR A 335 31.31 -23.10 -30.28
CA TYR A 335 32.70 -23.03 -30.69
C TYR A 335 32.88 -22.16 -31.93
N PRO A 336 33.68 -21.08 -31.89
CA PRO A 336 34.04 -20.35 -33.09
C PRO A 336 35.18 -21.03 -33.85
N GLY A 337 35.32 -20.66 -35.12
CA GLY A 337 36.47 -20.99 -35.95
C GLY A 337 36.55 -22.47 -36.36
N TRP A 338 37.78 -22.93 -36.61
CA TRP A 338 38.05 -24.29 -37.09
C TRP A 338 37.85 -25.33 -35.99
N GLN A 339 37.02 -26.33 -36.25
CA GLN A 339 36.75 -27.44 -35.33
C GLN A 339 36.84 -28.79 -36.04
N TYR A 340 37.45 -29.78 -35.38
CA TYR A 340 37.54 -31.15 -35.90
C TYR A 340 36.53 -32.05 -35.18
N ILE A 341 35.48 -32.45 -35.89
CA ILE A 341 34.30 -33.12 -35.32
C ILE A 341 34.02 -34.37 -36.15
N GLY A 342 33.91 -35.53 -35.51
CA GLY A 342 33.53 -36.78 -36.20
C GLY A 342 34.43 -37.16 -37.38
N GLY A 343 35.72 -36.80 -37.34
CA GLY A 343 36.69 -37.11 -38.41
C GLY A 343 36.77 -36.07 -39.54
N LYS A 344 36.00 -34.98 -39.46
CA LYS A 344 35.95 -33.93 -40.49
C LYS A 344 36.24 -32.55 -39.90
N TRP A 345 36.76 -31.64 -40.72
CA TRP A 345 36.97 -30.25 -40.34
C TRP A 345 35.75 -29.40 -40.71
N TYR A 346 35.33 -28.56 -39.79
CA TYR A 346 34.26 -27.58 -39.94
C TYR A 346 34.80 -26.20 -39.58
N TYR A 347 34.14 -25.14 -40.07
CA TYR A 347 34.42 -23.78 -39.65
C TYR A 347 33.13 -23.10 -39.21
N PHE A 348 33.16 -22.51 -38.02
CA PHE A 348 32.06 -21.75 -37.45
C PHE A 348 32.40 -20.26 -37.50
N GLY A 349 31.70 -19.54 -38.35
CA GLY A 349 31.95 -18.14 -38.67
C GLY A 349 30.85 -17.20 -38.18
N GLY A 350 30.98 -15.92 -38.54
CA GLY A 350 29.97 -14.93 -38.19
C GLY A 350 29.91 -14.58 -36.69
N PRO A 351 28.98 -13.69 -36.31
CA PRO A 351 28.83 -13.27 -34.92
C PRO A 351 28.33 -14.40 -34.00
N TYR A 352 27.49 -15.31 -34.50
CA TYR A 352 26.84 -16.34 -33.69
C TYR A 352 27.48 -17.74 -33.77
N CYS A 353 28.67 -17.83 -34.37
CA CYS A 353 29.39 -19.09 -34.56
C CYS A 353 28.63 -20.09 -35.45
N ASP A 354 28.06 -19.60 -36.55
CA ASP A 354 27.29 -20.41 -37.51
C ASP A 354 28.23 -21.23 -38.39
N MET A 355 27.88 -22.49 -38.62
CA MET A 355 28.59 -23.40 -39.51
C MET A 355 28.53 -22.89 -40.95
N VAL A 356 29.70 -22.74 -41.57
CA VAL A 356 29.77 -22.26 -42.95
C VAL A 356 29.59 -23.41 -43.95
N THR A 357 28.93 -23.11 -45.07
CA THR A 357 28.83 -24.00 -46.24
C THR A 357 29.31 -23.27 -47.50
N GLY A 358 29.59 -24.01 -48.57
CA GLY A 358 30.04 -23.42 -49.84
C GLY A 358 31.44 -22.81 -49.77
N ILE A 359 31.69 -21.72 -50.51
CA ILE A 359 32.99 -21.05 -50.53
C ILE A 359 33.01 -19.94 -49.48
N TYR A 360 33.84 -20.08 -48.45
CA TYR A 360 33.95 -19.12 -47.37
C TYR A 360 35.38 -18.57 -47.23
N LYS A 361 35.52 -17.25 -47.11
CA LYS A 361 36.81 -16.57 -47.04
C LYS A 361 37.22 -16.32 -45.58
N ILE A 362 38.36 -16.88 -45.18
CA ILE A 362 38.95 -16.71 -43.85
C ILE A 362 40.26 -15.94 -44.04
N ARG A 363 40.28 -14.68 -43.60
CA ARG A 363 41.37 -13.73 -43.89
C ARG A 363 41.61 -13.62 -45.40
N ASN A 364 42.71 -14.14 -45.92
CA ASN A 364 43.11 -14.05 -47.33
C ASN A 364 42.97 -15.36 -48.12
N VAL A 365 42.34 -16.38 -47.54
CA VAL A 365 42.18 -17.71 -48.14
C VAL A 365 40.71 -18.09 -48.18
N SER A 366 40.23 -18.53 -49.35
CA SER A 366 38.89 -19.09 -49.53
C SER A 366 38.92 -20.60 -49.40
N TYR A 367 38.07 -21.17 -48.56
CA TYR A 367 37.94 -22.60 -48.31
C TYR A 367 36.60 -23.10 -48.84
N VAL A 368 36.56 -24.34 -49.34
CA VAL A 368 35.35 -24.94 -49.90
C VAL A 368 34.78 -25.98 -48.93
N PHE A 369 33.56 -25.76 -48.48
CA PHE A 369 32.78 -26.63 -47.62
C PHE A 369 31.62 -27.24 -48.42
N ASP A 370 31.28 -28.50 -48.16
CA ASP A 370 30.12 -29.14 -48.77
C ASP A 370 28.80 -28.70 -48.11
N SER A 371 27.67 -29.26 -48.55
CA SER A 371 26.35 -28.94 -48.00
C SER A 371 26.16 -29.40 -46.55
N SER A 372 27.02 -30.30 -46.04
CA SER A 372 27.07 -30.67 -44.62
C SER A 372 27.98 -29.74 -43.80
N GLY A 373 28.62 -28.76 -44.45
CA GLY A 373 29.59 -27.85 -43.84
C GLY A 373 30.98 -28.45 -43.63
N ALA A 374 31.23 -29.67 -44.12
CA ALA A 374 32.54 -30.28 -44.01
C ALA A 374 33.51 -29.69 -45.03
N TRP A 375 34.72 -29.34 -44.58
CA TRP A 375 35.78 -28.86 -45.46
C TRP A 375 36.21 -29.96 -46.42
N THR A 376 36.19 -29.64 -47.72
CA THR A 376 36.48 -30.58 -48.81
C THR A 376 37.98 -30.84 -49.03
N GLY A 377 38.85 -30.23 -48.21
CA GLY A 377 40.31 -30.22 -48.43
C GLY A 377 40.78 -29.18 -49.45
N LYS A 378 39.86 -28.46 -50.12
CA LYS A 378 40.18 -27.44 -51.13
C LYS A 378 40.28 -26.04 -50.53
N SER A 379 41.29 -25.29 -50.95
CA SER A 379 41.48 -23.88 -50.60
C SER A 379 42.13 -23.07 -51.73
N TYR A 380 41.75 -21.81 -51.87
CA TYR A 380 42.28 -20.87 -52.87
C TYR A 380 42.84 -19.64 -52.16
N GLY A 381 44.10 -19.29 -52.41
CA GLY A 381 44.75 -18.10 -51.85
C GLY A 381 45.02 -17.04 -52.91
N ALA A 382 45.10 -15.78 -52.51
CA ALA A 382 45.73 -14.75 -53.33
C ALA A 382 47.23 -15.06 -53.45
N GLY A 383 47.65 -15.74 -54.54
CA GLY A 383 49.07 -15.92 -54.85
C GLY A 383 49.51 -17.27 -55.43
N LYS A 384 48.63 -18.21 -55.76
CA LYS A 384 49.02 -19.36 -56.61
C LYS A 384 48.18 -19.38 -57.89
N ALA A 385 48.80 -18.88 -58.96
CA ALA A 385 48.38 -19.16 -60.33
C ALA A 385 48.33 -20.68 -60.55
N LEU A 386 47.30 -21.09 -61.29
CA LEU A 386 47.07 -22.46 -61.78
C LEU A 386 48.27 -23.00 -62.57
#